data_AF-A0A930RH02-F1
#
_entry.id   AF-A0A930RH02-F1
#
_cell.length_a   1.000
_cell.length_b   1.000
_cell.length_c   1.000
_cell.angle_alpha   90.00
_cell.angle_beta   90.00
_cell.angle_gamma   90.00
#
_symmetry.space_group_name_H-M   'P 1'
#
loop_
_entity.id
_entity.type
_entity.pdbx_description
1 polymer ?
#
loop_
_entity_poly.entity_id
_entity_poly.type
_entity_poly.pdbx_seq_one_letter_code
_entity_poly.pdbx_strand_id
1 'polypeptide(L)'
;FAAHYGAQRPVITIVEPNRADCLYRTAAANDGAPHIVTGEINSIMAGLSCGEPNPLAWDILKDYADHFVSVPEWVAAKGMRILGSPTGDDPRVVSGESGAVTTGLVAELMQNRSLDYLRDRIGLNKDARILCISTEGDTDRANYRRVVWDGLYPSF
;
A
#
# COMPACT_ATOMS: atom_id res chain seq x y z
N PHE A 1 3.22 -18.55 -10.28
CA PHE A 1 4.42 -17.70 -10.09
C PHE A 1 5.35 -18.30 -9.04
N ALA A 2 4.94 -18.40 -7.77
CA ALA A 2 5.77 -18.98 -6.71
C ALA A 2 6.22 -20.43 -6.97
N ALA A 3 5.33 -21.30 -7.45
CA ALA A 3 5.70 -22.67 -7.84
C ALA A 3 6.68 -22.75 -9.03
N HIS A 4 6.73 -21.72 -9.87
CA HIS A 4 7.61 -21.67 -11.05
C HIS A 4 8.98 -21.09 -10.72
N TYR A 5 9.03 -20.02 -9.93
CA TYR A 5 10.27 -19.34 -9.55
C TYR A 5 10.90 -19.88 -8.26
N GLY A 6 10.16 -20.64 -7.44
CA GLY A 6 10.65 -21.20 -6.19
C GLY A 6 11.27 -20.13 -5.29
N ALA A 7 12.54 -20.33 -4.94
CA ALA A 7 13.32 -19.38 -4.14
C ALA A 7 13.58 -18.03 -4.83
N GLN A 8 13.41 -17.92 -6.16
CA GLN A 8 13.57 -16.68 -6.92
C GLN A 8 12.25 -15.92 -7.10
N ARG A 9 11.18 -16.31 -6.40
CA ARG A 9 9.92 -15.56 -6.45
C ARG A 9 10.14 -14.14 -5.91
N PRO A 10 9.41 -13.13 -6.43
CA PRO A 10 9.46 -11.79 -5.88
C PRO A 10 8.96 -11.77 -4.44
N VAL A 11 9.44 -10.79 -3.67
CA VAL A 11 8.87 -10.41 -2.38
C VAL A 11 7.50 -9.76 -2.63
N ILE A 12 6.46 -10.28 -1.98
CA ILE A 12 5.08 -9.79 -2.10
C ILE A 12 4.69 -9.09 -0.80
N THR A 13 4.39 -7.79 -0.91
CA THR A 13 3.94 -6.96 0.22
C THR A 13 2.50 -6.52 -0.01
N ILE A 14 1.62 -6.84 0.94
CA ILE A 14 0.22 -6.41 0.97
C ILE A 14 0.13 -5.12 1.78
N VAL A 15 -0.63 -4.13 1.29
CA VAL A 15 -0.73 -2.80 1.88
C VAL A 15 -2.19 -2.45 2.12
N GLU A 16 -2.54 -2.07 3.34
CA GLU A 16 -3.90 -1.70 3.75
C GLU A 16 -3.91 -0.38 4.55
N PRO A 17 -4.99 0.42 4.51
CA PRO A 17 -5.20 1.50 5.46
C PRO A 17 -5.23 1.00 6.90
N ASN A 18 -4.61 1.72 7.82
CA ASN A 18 -4.68 1.43 9.25
C ASN A 18 -6.10 1.43 9.85
N ARG A 19 -7.06 2.04 9.17
CA ARG A 19 -8.49 2.01 9.55
C ARG A 19 -9.22 0.76 9.05
N ALA A 20 -8.69 0.02 8.09
CA ALA A 20 -9.31 -1.16 7.49
C ALA A 20 -8.27 -2.24 7.15
N ASP A 21 -7.33 -2.49 8.06
CA ASP A 21 -6.18 -3.38 7.91
C ASP A 21 -6.49 -4.84 8.32
N CYS A 22 -7.56 -5.40 7.75
CA CYS A 22 -8.08 -6.70 8.14
C CYS A 22 -7.11 -7.85 7.84
N LEU A 23 -6.39 -7.82 6.71
CA LEU A 23 -5.40 -8.84 6.36
C LEU A 23 -4.16 -8.73 7.25
N TYR A 24 -3.71 -7.51 7.55
CA TYR A 24 -2.64 -7.25 8.51
C TYR A 24 -2.97 -7.84 9.88
N ARG A 25 -4.15 -7.55 10.44
CA ARG A 25 -4.56 -8.09 11.76
C ARG A 25 -4.66 -9.61 11.73
N THR A 26 -5.19 -10.15 10.65
CA THR A 26 -5.32 -11.61 10.46
C THR A 26 -3.94 -12.28 10.44
N ALA A 27 -3.00 -11.74 9.68
CA ALA A 27 -1.62 -12.22 9.63
C ALA A 27 -0.89 -12.05 10.97
N ALA A 28 -1.10 -10.91 11.65
CA ALA A 28 -0.45 -10.59 12.92
C ALA A 28 -0.92 -11.49 14.07
N ALA A 29 -2.20 -11.85 14.10
CA ALA A 29 -2.73 -12.76 15.12
C ALA A 29 -2.18 -14.19 15.00
N ASN A 30 -1.94 -14.65 13.76
CA ASN A 30 -1.31 -15.93 13.46
C ASN A 30 -1.96 -17.13 14.19
N ASP A 31 -3.29 -17.11 14.35
CA ASP A 31 -4.08 -18.14 15.03
C ASP A 31 -4.93 -18.99 14.05
N GLY A 32 -4.81 -18.72 12.74
CA GLY A 32 -5.53 -19.41 11.68
C GLY A 32 -6.97 -18.93 11.48
N ALA A 33 -7.44 -17.95 12.23
CA ALA A 33 -8.78 -17.36 12.09
C ALA A 33 -8.72 -15.99 11.39
N PRO A 34 -9.77 -15.58 10.66
CA PRO A 34 -9.89 -14.22 10.14
C PRO A 34 -10.13 -13.22 11.28
N HIS A 35 -9.44 -12.08 11.24
CA HIS A 35 -9.60 -11.00 12.21
C HIS A 35 -10.25 -9.79 11.54
N ILE A 36 -11.47 -9.49 11.98
CA ILE A 36 -12.30 -8.42 11.42
C ILE A 36 -11.98 -7.09 12.10
N VAL A 37 -11.93 -6.02 11.32
CA VAL A 37 -11.85 -4.64 11.81
C VAL A 37 -13.24 -4.18 12.21
N THR A 38 -13.43 -3.92 13.50
CA THR A 38 -14.67 -3.35 14.06
C THR A 38 -14.52 -1.85 14.28
N GLY A 39 -15.58 -1.06 14.05
CA GLY A 39 -15.60 0.39 14.30
C GLY A 39 -15.64 1.22 13.01
N GLU A 40 -15.06 2.43 13.07
CA GLU A 40 -14.99 3.31 11.90
C GLU A 40 -13.87 2.86 10.94
N ILE A 41 -14.27 2.33 9.79
CA ILE A 41 -13.36 1.83 8.75
C ILE A 41 -13.17 2.82 7.58
N ASN A 42 -13.65 4.05 7.73
CA ASN A 42 -13.61 5.06 6.67
C ASN A 42 -12.18 5.52 6.44
N SER A 43 -11.63 5.14 5.29
CA SER A 43 -10.35 5.61 4.77
C SER A 43 -10.57 6.50 3.54
N ILE A 44 -9.59 7.34 3.23
CA ILE A 44 -9.54 8.07 1.94
C ILE A 44 -9.37 7.08 0.79
N MET A 45 -8.78 5.92 1.08
CA MET A 45 -8.68 4.78 0.15
C MET A 45 -10.00 4.01 0.16
N ALA A 46 -11.03 4.61 -0.44
CA ALA A 46 -12.39 4.06 -0.45
C ALA A 46 -12.42 2.63 -1.02
N GLY A 47 -11.58 2.32 -2.01
CA GLY A 47 -11.47 0.98 -2.59
C GLY A 47 -10.84 -0.07 -1.68
N LEU A 48 -10.21 0.34 -0.57
CA LEU A 48 -9.55 -0.52 0.41
C LEU A 48 -10.21 -0.51 1.79
N SER A 49 -11.35 0.18 1.95
CA SER A 49 -12.08 0.28 3.23
C SER A 49 -12.89 -0.99 3.53
N CYS A 50 -12.21 -2.14 3.64
CA CYS A 50 -12.82 -3.44 3.91
C CYS A 50 -12.54 -3.89 5.35
N GLY A 51 -13.59 -4.25 6.10
CA GLY A 51 -13.44 -4.68 7.49
C GLY A 51 -13.15 -6.18 7.65
N GLU A 52 -13.49 -7.01 6.66
CA GLU A 52 -13.40 -8.46 6.75
C GLU A 52 -12.53 -9.03 5.62
N PRO A 53 -11.57 -9.93 5.92
CA PRO A 53 -10.79 -10.60 4.89
C PRO A 53 -11.68 -11.47 4.01
N ASN A 54 -11.52 -11.38 2.68
CA ASN A 54 -12.13 -12.35 1.79
C ASN A 54 -11.47 -13.74 2.00
N PRO A 55 -12.23 -14.80 2.37
CA PRO A 55 -11.62 -16.11 2.68
C PRO A 55 -10.85 -16.72 1.52
N LEU A 56 -11.36 -16.59 0.29
CA LEU A 56 -10.70 -17.13 -0.91
C LEU A 56 -9.39 -16.39 -1.22
N ALA A 57 -9.38 -15.07 -1.03
CA ALA A 57 -8.16 -14.29 -1.19
C ALA A 57 -7.16 -14.64 -0.09
N TRP A 58 -7.60 -14.77 1.16
CA TRP A 58 -6.76 -15.12 2.30
C TRP A 58 -6.05 -16.47 2.11
N ASP A 59 -6.76 -17.48 1.62
CA ASP A 59 -6.19 -18.80 1.35
C ASP A 59 -5.00 -18.75 0.37
N ILE A 60 -4.99 -17.78 -0.54
CA ILE A 60 -3.86 -17.54 -1.44
C ILE A 60 -2.80 -16.69 -0.73
N LEU A 61 -3.21 -15.58 -0.12
CA LEU A 61 -2.29 -14.59 0.44
C LEU A 61 -1.46 -15.15 1.60
N LYS A 62 -2.03 -16.00 2.45
CA LYS A 62 -1.31 -16.59 3.60
C LYS A 62 -0.11 -17.44 3.18
N ASP A 63 -0.15 -18.02 1.98
CA ASP A 63 0.91 -18.90 1.46
C ASP A 63 1.97 -18.13 0.64
N TYR A 64 1.63 -16.94 0.11
CA TYR A 64 2.45 -16.24 -0.87
C TYR A 64 2.87 -14.81 -0.51
N ALA A 65 2.15 -14.13 0.39
CA ALA A 65 2.55 -12.82 0.88
C ALA A 65 3.69 -12.96 1.89
N ASP A 66 4.72 -12.13 1.74
CA ASP A 66 5.86 -12.07 2.67
C ASP A 66 5.61 -11.05 3.78
N HIS A 67 4.88 -9.99 3.47
CA HIS A 67 4.62 -8.88 4.37
C HIS A 67 3.19 -8.37 4.23
N PHE A 68 2.63 -7.96 5.36
CA PHE A 68 1.40 -7.18 5.44
C PHE A 68 1.74 -5.86 6.14
N VAL A 69 1.35 -4.74 5.54
CA VAL A 69 1.72 -3.40 6.01
C VAL A 69 0.46 -2.55 6.16
N SER A 70 0.24 -2.07 7.37
CA SER A 70 -0.80 -1.11 7.72
C SER A 70 -0.24 0.30 7.63
N VAL A 71 -0.83 1.17 6.80
CA VAL A 71 -0.33 2.52 6.53
C VAL A 71 -1.35 3.61 6.87
N PRO A 72 -0.90 4.78 7.32
CA PRO A 72 -1.78 5.93 7.52
C PRO A 72 -2.16 6.58 6.19
N GLU A 73 -3.31 7.25 6.18
CA GLU A 73 -3.93 7.92 5.01
C GLU A 73 -2.97 8.82 4.21
N TRP A 74 -2.07 9.53 4.89
CA TRP A 74 -1.14 10.46 4.24
C TRP A 74 -0.11 9.77 3.34
N VAL A 75 0.13 8.46 3.52
CA VAL A 75 0.99 7.66 2.64
C VAL A 75 0.39 7.58 1.23
N ALA A 76 -0.92 7.31 1.13
CA ALA A 76 -1.64 7.32 -0.14
C ALA A 76 -1.57 8.70 -0.80
N ALA A 77 -1.86 9.76 -0.03
CA ALA A 77 -1.80 11.14 -0.52
C ALA A 77 -0.40 11.55 -1.01
N LYS A 78 0.67 11.06 -0.36
CA LYS A 78 2.05 11.25 -0.83
C LYS A 78 2.28 10.53 -2.16
N GLY A 79 1.82 9.28 -2.29
CA GLY A 79 1.87 8.53 -3.55
C GLY A 79 1.18 9.25 -4.71
N MET A 80 -0.02 9.80 -4.47
CA MET A 80 -0.78 10.55 -5.48
C MET A 80 0.02 11.76 -5.99
N ARG A 81 0.63 12.51 -5.07
CA ARG A 81 1.44 13.70 -5.39
C ARG A 81 2.70 13.33 -6.16
N ILE A 82 3.40 12.27 -5.77
CA ILE A 82 4.62 11.81 -6.47
C ILE A 82 4.29 11.37 -7.90
N LEU A 83 3.27 10.53 -8.08
CA LEU A 83 2.85 10.07 -9.42
C LEU A 83 2.31 11.21 -10.29
N GLY A 84 1.60 12.16 -9.68
CA GLY A 84 1.03 13.32 -10.36
C GLY A 84 2.04 14.42 -10.69
N SER A 85 3.22 14.41 -10.05
CA SER A 85 4.31 15.38 -10.22
C SER A 85 5.67 14.67 -10.23
N PRO A 86 5.96 13.89 -11.29
CA PRO A 86 7.16 13.05 -11.37
C PRO A 86 8.46 13.87 -11.44
N THR A 87 9.59 13.20 -11.22
CA THR A 87 10.93 13.78 -11.34
C THR A 87 11.57 13.46 -12.68
N GLY A 88 12.29 14.43 -13.27
CA GLY A 88 13.00 14.21 -14.53
C GLY A 88 12.06 13.85 -15.67
N ASP A 89 12.37 12.77 -16.37
CA ASP A 89 11.62 12.28 -17.54
C ASP A 89 10.62 11.16 -17.19
N ASP A 90 10.40 10.87 -15.90
CA ASP A 90 9.44 9.86 -15.49
C ASP A 90 8.02 10.24 -15.94
N PRO A 91 7.22 9.28 -16.45
CA PRO A 91 5.89 9.57 -16.95
C PRO A 91 4.95 9.95 -15.81
N ARG A 92 4.16 11.00 -16.05
CA ARG A 92 3.09 11.40 -15.13
C ARG A 92 1.97 10.36 -15.13
N VAL A 93 1.53 9.96 -13.94
CA VAL A 93 0.40 9.04 -13.74
C VAL A 93 -0.65 9.72 -12.86
N VAL A 94 -1.89 9.76 -13.33
CA VAL A 94 -3.03 10.14 -12.48
C VAL A 94 -3.44 8.90 -11.71
N SER A 95 -3.22 8.91 -10.40
CA SER A 95 -3.49 7.78 -9.52
C SER A 95 -4.30 8.25 -8.32
N GLY A 96 -5.46 7.62 -8.10
CA GLY A 96 -6.31 7.90 -6.96
C GLY A 96 -5.72 7.40 -5.65
N GLU A 97 -6.42 7.66 -4.56
CA GLU A 97 -6.01 7.35 -3.19
C GLU A 97 -5.64 5.87 -3.03
N SER A 98 -6.54 4.97 -3.42
CA SER A 98 -6.34 3.52 -3.27
C SER A 98 -5.25 3.01 -4.22
N GLY A 99 -5.15 3.60 -5.41
CA GLY A 99 -4.17 3.21 -6.43
C GLY A 99 -2.74 3.63 -6.09
N ALA A 100 -2.58 4.77 -5.42
CA ALA A 100 -1.26 5.36 -5.20
C ALA A 100 -0.55 4.88 -3.92
N VAL A 101 -1.25 4.17 -3.03
CA VAL A 101 -0.75 3.79 -1.70
C VAL A 101 0.57 3.03 -1.73
N THR A 102 0.75 2.13 -2.70
CA THR A 102 1.98 1.32 -2.82
C THR A 102 3.18 2.16 -3.19
N THR A 103 3.03 3.12 -4.12
CA THR A 103 4.08 4.11 -4.43
C THR A 103 4.37 5.01 -3.24
N GLY A 104 3.33 5.43 -2.50
CA GLY A 104 3.48 6.19 -1.27
C GLY A 104 4.32 5.45 -0.23
N LEU A 105 4.04 4.15 0.00
CA LEU A 105 4.79 3.31 0.92
C LEU A 105 6.26 3.19 0.49
N VAL A 106 6.51 2.91 -0.79
CA VAL A 106 7.89 2.81 -1.32
C VAL A 106 8.64 4.12 -1.11
N ALA A 107 8.01 5.27 -1.40
CA ALA A 107 8.63 6.57 -1.18
C ALA A 107 8.98 6.80 0.30
N GLU A 108 8.11 6.43 1.23
CA GLU A 108 8.38 6.51 2.67
C GLU A 108 9.53 5.61 3.10
N LEU A 109 9.53 4.34 2.71
CA LEU A 109 10.59 3.41 3.07
C LEU A 109 11.96 3.85 2.55
N MET A 110 11.99 4.53 1.40
CA MET A 110 13.24 4.98 0.79
C MET A 110 13.72 6.34 1.31
N GLN A 111 12.83 7.21 1.78
CA GLN A 111 13.17 8.59 2.16
C GLN A 111 13.19 8.81 3.68
N ASN A 112 12.43 8.03 4.44
CA ASN A 112 12.27 8.21 5.87
C ASN A 112 13.19 7.26 6.64
N ARG A 113 14.32 7.79 7.15
CA ARG A 113 15.31 7.01 7.89
C ARG A 113 14.76 6.34 9.15
N SER A 114 13.67 6.85 9.73
CA SER A 114 13.03 6.19 10.87
C SER A 114 12.42 4.83 10.50
N LEU A 115 12.21 4.58 9.20
CA LEU A 115 11.69 3.34 8.63
C LEU A 115 12.78 2.44 8.02
N ASP A 116 14.07 2.75 8.21
CA ASP A 116 15.19 1.94 7.70
C ASP A 116 15.03 0.45 8.11
N TYR A 117 14.60 0.19 9.35
CA TYR A 117 14.35 -1.16 9.85
C TYR A 117 13.25 -1.90 9.05
N LEU A 118 12.25 -1.18 8.55
CA LEU A 118 11.16 -1.76 7.77
C LEU A 118 11.59 -1.92 6.30
N ARG A 119 12.30 -0.94 5.75
CA ARG A 119 12.93 -1.02 4.42
C ARG A 119 13.82 -2.25 4.31
N ASP A 120 14.69 -2.46 5.30
CA ASP A 120 15.64 -3.56 5.32
C ASP A 120 14.93 -4.91 5.50
N ARG A 121 13.86 -4.97 6.29
CA ARG A 121 13.02 -6.18 6.44
C ARG A 121 12.28 -6.56 5.17
N ILE A 122 11.79 -5.58 4.40
CA ILE A 122 11.17 -5.81 3.09
C ILE A 122 12.24 -6.15 2.03
N GLY A 123 13.51 -5.83 2.28
CA GLY A 123 14.62 -6.09 1.38
C GLY A 123 14.77 -5.05 0.28
N LEU A 124 14.26 -3.83 0.48
CA LEU A 124 14.44 -2.73 -0.47
C LEU A 124 15.87 -2.19 -0.38
N ASN A 125 16.64 -2.39 -1.45
CA ASN A 125 18.02 -1.94 -1.58
C ASN A 125 18.29 -1.44 -3.01
N LYS A 126 19.53 -1.05 -3.30
CA LYS A 126 19.94 -0.49 -4.61
C LYS A 126 19.74 -1.44 -5.80
N ASP A 127 19.64 -2.75 -5.56
CA ASP A 127 19.47 -3.77 -6.60
C ASP A 127 18.00 -4.20 -6.75
N ALA A 128 17.09 -3.69 -5.91
CA ALA A 128 15.68 -4.02 -5.92
C ALA A 128 14.97 -3.48 -7.18
N ARG A 129 14.12 -4.31 -7.77
CA ARG A 129 13.18 -3.90 -8.83
C ARG A 129 11.76 -4.02 -8.30
N ILE A 130 11.10 -2.87 -8.19
CA ILE A 130 9.80 -2.76 -7.51
C ILE A 130 8.69 -2.63 -8.55
N LEU A 131 7.64 -3.43 -8.40
CA LEU A 131 6.41 -3.31 -9.17
C LEU A 131 5.31 -2.77 -8.26
N CYS A 132 4.82 -1.57 -8.57
CA CYS A 132 3.62 -1.00 -7.96
C CYS A 132 2.46 -1.03 -8.97
N ILE A 133 1.23 -1.21 -8.48
CA ILE A 133 0.03 -1.24 -9.32
C ILE A 133 -0.87 -0.06 -8.93
N SER A 134 -1.06 0.87 -9.87
CA SER A 134 -2.08 1.91 -9.75
C SER A 134 -3.42 1.35 -10.20
N THR A 135 -4.28 1.01 -9.24
CA THR A 135 -5.58 0.35 -9.51
C THR A 135 -6.66 1.31 -10.01
N GLU A 136 -6.54 2.60 -9.73
CA GLU A 136 -7.52 3.62 -10.12
C GLU A 136 -6.85 4.97 -10.48
N GLY A 137 -7.55 5.78 -11.26
CA GLY A 137 -7.22 7.18 -11.52
C GLY A 137 -7.95 8.13 -10.57
N ASP A 138 -8.32 9.33 -11.03
CA ASP A 138 -9.06 10.33 -10.25
C ASP A 138 -10.57 10.05 -10.21
N THR A 139 -10.96 8.90 -9.65
CA THR A 139 -12.36 8.45 -9.50
C THR A 139 -13.21 9.49 -8.75
N ASP A 140 -12.65 10.15 -7.72
CA ASP A 140 -13.13 11.42 -7.17
C ASP A 140 -12.19 12.58 -7.56
N ARG A 141 -12.53 13.27 -8.64
CA ARG A 141 -11.74 14.41 -9.16
C ARG A 141 -11.64 15.57 -8.18
N ALA A 142 -12.67 15.81 -7.36
CA ALA A 142 -12.68 16.93 -6.44
C ALA A 142 -11.72 16.65 -5.28
N ASN A 143 -11.79 15.45 -4.69
CA ASN A 143 -10.88 15.06 -3.62
C ASN A 143 -9.43 14.91 -4.13
N TYR A 144 -9.24 14.34 -5.32
CA TYR A 144 -7.93 14.26 -5.96
C TYR A 144 -7.25 15.64 -6.01
N ARG A 145 -7.96 16.68 -6.48
CA ARG A 145 -7.42 18.05 -6.54
C ARG A 145 -7.10 18.62 -5.16
N ARG A 146 -7.95 18.38 -4.15
CA ARG A 146 -7.67 18.82 -2.78
C ARG A 146 -6.38 18.20 -2.24
N VAL A 147 -6.09 16.95 -2.60
CA VAL A 147 -4.84 16.28 -2.21
C VAL A 147 -3.65 16.86 -2.98
N VAL A 148 -3.72 16.87 -4.32
CA VAL A 148 -2.53 17.18 -5.14
C VAL A 148 -2.26 18.67 -5.33
N TRP A 149 -3.25 19.55 -5.15
CA TRP A 149 -3.09 21.01 -5.28
C TRP A 149 -3.08 21.69 -3.92
N ASP A 150 -4.04 21.37 -3.05
CA ASP A 150 -4.23 22.08 -1.79
C ASP A 150 -3.51 21.44 -0.60
N GLY A 151 -2.86 20.28 -0.82
CA GLY A 151 -2.06 19.60 0.19
C GLY A 151 -2.87 18.91 1.29
N LEU A 152 -4.12 18.50 1.01
CA LEU A 152 -4.90 17.67 1.92
C LEU A 152 -4.13 16.37 2.23
N TYR A 153 -4.08 15.99 3.52
CA TYR A 153 -3.21 14.92 4.06
C TYR A 153 -1.71 15.18 3.85
N PRO A 154 -1.16 16.22 4.52
CA PRO A 154 0.26 16.55 4.38
C PRO A 154 1.14 15.41 4.91
N SER A 155 2.24 15.18 4.20
CA SER A 155 3.32 14.28 4.61
C SER A 155 4.54 15.14 4.92
N PHE A 156 5.13 15.00 6.11
CA PHE A 156 6.28 15.78 6.58
C PHE A 156 7.53 14.92 6.65
#